data_AF-A0A838MV63-F1
#
_entry.id   AF-A0A838MV63-F1
#
_cell.length_a   1.000
_cell.length_b   1.000
_cell.length_c   1.000
_cell.angle_alpha   90.00
_cell.angle_beta   90.00
_cell.angle_gamma   90.00
#
_symmetry.space_group_name_H-M   'P 1'
#
loop_
_entity.id
_entity.type
_entity.pdbx_description
1 polymer ?
#
loop_
_entity_poly.entity_id
_entity_poly.type
_entity_poly.pdbx_seq_one_letter_code
_entity_poly.pdbx_strand_id
1 'polypeptide(L)' 'FILHDIEGHEHEEIARILGCSVGTSKSQLHKARMKLRTLLRQQNQSS' A
#
# COMPACT_ATOMS: atom_id res chain seq x y z
N PHE A 1 -0.74 -2.85 -0.68
CA PHE A 1 0.73 -2.92 -0.75
C PHE A 1 1.13 -4.31 -1.22
N ILE A 2 1.07 -5.37 -0.39
CA ILE A 2 1.44 -6.74 -0.79
C ILE A 2 0.83 -7.17 -2.14
N LEU A 3 -0.50 -7.24 -2.21
CA LEU A 3 -1.20 -7.68 -3.43
C LEU A 3 -0.81 -6.86 -4.69
N HIS A 4 -0.53 -5.56 -4.54
CA HIS A 4 -0.23 -4.68 -5.69
C HIS A 4 1.28 -4.59 -5.98
N ASP A 5 2.07 -4.13 -5.02
CA ASP A 5 3.50 -3.84 -5.19
C ASP A 5 4.39 -5.09 -5.14
N ILE A 6 3.88 -6.21 -4.60
CA ILE A 6 4.64 -7.47 -4.52
C ILE A 6 4.05 -8.52 -5.46
N GLU A 7 2.74 -8.74 -5.40
CA GLU A 7 2.08 -9.79 -6.18
C GLU A 7 1.60 -9.30 -7.57
N GLY A 8 1.60 -7.99 -7.82
CA GLY A 8 1.31 -7.43 -9.14
C GLY A 8 -0.18 -7.33 -9.50
N HIS A 9 -1.10 -7.49 -8.54
CA HIS A 9 -2.53 -7.38 -8.79
C HIS A 9 -2.98 -5.95 -9.05
N GLU A 10 -3.90 -5.82 -10.02
CA GLU A 10 -4.56 -4.56 -10.32
C GLU A 10 -5.58 -4.18 -9.24
N HIS A 11 -5.85 -2.88 -9.09
CA HIS A 11 -6.75 -2.40 -8.03
C HIS A 11 -8.17 -2.96 -8.12
N GLU A 12 -8.63 -3.28 -9.33
CA GLU A 12 -9.94 -3.90 -9.58
C GLU A 12 -9.98 -5.36 -9.10
N GLU A 13 -8.88 -6.10 -9.25
CA GLU A 13 -8.74 -7.46 -8.75
C GLU A 13 -8.70 -7.46 -7.23
N ILE A 14 -7.91 -6.55 -6.64
CA ILE A 14 -7.82 -6.39 -5.18
C ILE A 14 -9.17 -6.01 -4.58
N ALA A 15 -9.92 -5.12 -5.22
CA ALA A 15 -11.26 -4.73 -4.80
C ALA A 15 -12.21 -5.94 -4.76
N ARG A 16 -12.15 -6.81 -5.78
CA ARG A 16 -12.93 -8.06 -5.82
C ARG A 16 -12.49 -9.06 -4.76
N ILE A 17 -11.19 -9.31 -4.61
CA ILE A 17 -10.63 -10.26 -3.65
C ILE A 17 -11.00 -9.87 -2.21
N LEU A 18 -10.92 -8.58 -1.88
CA LEU A 18 -11.12 -8.08 -0.52
C LEU A 18 -12.55 -7.58 -0.25
N GLY A 19 -13.45 -7.62 -1.23
CA GLY A 19 -14.82 -7.12 -1.10
C GLY A 19 -14.89 -5.62 -0.75
N CYS A 20 -13.98 -4.81 -1.29
CA CYS A 20 -13.91 -3.37 -1.01
C CYS A 20 -14.00 -2.54 -2.30
N SER A 21 -14.12 -1.23 -2.18
CA SER A 21 -14.09 -0.35 -3.36
C SER A 21 -12.68 -0.23 -3.95
N VAL A 22 -12.58 0.02 -5.26
CA VAL A 22 -11.31 0.34 -5.94
C VAL A 22 -10.63 1.56 -5.27
N GLY A 23 -11.41 2.56 -4.87
CA GLY A 23 -10.91 3.73 -4.13
C GLY A 23 -10.32 3.38 -2.76
N THR A 24 -10.89 2.40 -2.06
CA THR A 24 -10.33 1.85 -0.82
C THR A 24 -8.97 1.21 -1.08
N SER A 25 -8.86 0.36 -2.11
CA SER A 25 -7.59 -0.26 -2.50
C SER A 25 -6.49 0.79 -2.79
N LYS A 26 -6.82 1.82 -3.58
CA LYS A 26 -5.90 2.94 -3.90
C LYS A 26 -5.47 3.75 -2.68
N SER A 27 -6.43 4.17 -1.84
CA SER A 27 -6.14 4.99 -0.66
C SER A 27 -5.33 4.23 0.40
N GLN A 28 -5.59 2.93 0.58
CA GLN A 28 -4.82 2.08 1.49
C GLN A 28 -3.39 1.87 0.98
N LEU A 29 -3.20 1.68 -0.33
CA LEU A 29 -1.85 1.61 -0.93
C LEU A 29 -1.07 2.91 -0.69
N HIS A 30 -1.68 4.07 -0.93
CA HIS A 30 -1.05 5.36 -0.66
C HIS A 30 -0.65 5.50 0.81
N LYS A 31 -1.56 5.22 1.76
CA LYS A 31 -1.26 5.26 3.21
C LYS A 31 -0.11 4.34 3.59
N ALA A 32 -0.06 3.12 3.04
CA ALA A 32 1.03 2.17 3.30
C ALA A 32 2.39 2.71 2.83
N ARG A 33 2.46 3.28 1.61
CA ARG A 33 3.68 3.90 1.07
C ARG A 33 4.13 5.11 1.90
N MET A 34 3.18 5.93 2.37
CA MET A 34 3.46 7.06 3.26
C MET A 34 4.06 6.59 4.59
N LYS A 35 3.48 5.55 5.21
CA LYS A 35 4.01 4.98 6.45
C LYS A 35 5.41 4.41 6.26
N LEU A 36 5.66 3.67 5.17
CA LEU A 36 6.99 3.14 4.85
C LEU A 36 8.02 4.25 4.70
N ARG A 37 7.69 5.33 3.98
CA ARG A 37 8.57 6.49 3.82
C ARG A 37 8.91 7.14 5.16
N THR A 38 7.95 7.25 6.07
CA THR A 38 8.18 7.79 7.42
C THR A 38 9.12 6.89 8.21
N LEU A 39 8.92 5.57 8.18
CA LEU A 39 9.78 4.61 8.87
C LEU A 39 11.22 4.65 8.37
N LEU A 40 11.42 4.69 7.04
CA LEU A 40 12.76 4.81 6.45
C LEU A 40 13.45 6.12 6.84
N ARG A 41 12.70 7.23 6.91
CA ARG A 41 13.25 8.51 7.38
C ARG A 41 13.67 8.44 8.86
N GLN A 42 12.89 7.81 9.71
CA GLN A 42 13.23 7.62 11.13
C GLN A 42 14.48 6.74 11.28
N GLN A 43 14.57 5.66 10.51
CA GLN A 43 15.75 4.78 10.52
C GLN A 43 17.02 5.55 10.13
N ASN A 44 16.95 6.38 9.09
CA ASN A 44 18.08 7.18 8.63
C ASN A 44 18.48 8.33 9.58
N GLN A 45 17.58 8.77 10.47
CA GLN A 45 17.88 9.81 11.49
C GLN A 45 18.49 9.23 12.78
N SER A 46 18.44 7.91 12.94
CA SER A 46 18.89 7.20 14.15
C SER A 46 20.33 6.66 14.02
N SER A 47 21.05 7.06 12.97
CA SER A 47 22.43 6.66 12.65
C SER A 47 23.39 7.84 12.68
#